data_AF-A0A1I7T709-F1
#
_entry.id   AF-A0A1I7T709-F1
#
_cell.length_a   1.000
_cell.length_b   1.000
_cell.length_c   1.000
_cell.angle_alpha   90.00
_cell.angle_beta   90.00
_cell.angle_gamma   90.00
#
_symmetry.space_group_name_H-M   'P 1'
#
loop_
_entity.id
_entity.type
_entity.pdbx_description
1 polymer ?
#
loop_
_entity_poly.entity_id
_entity_poly.type
_entity_poly.pdbx_seq_one_letter_code
_entity_poly.pdbx_strand_id
1 'polypeptide(L)'
;MLLFRPLGLWCMGVLFKTTSSGISQQDAVQKCSTDYNGILSGFQTTEEKVWLVGVTKGKESGYNYDGYWVNGKRKITCMYRNQTGTACNGSNAFTFTDPTMSWTNAYTWGYDSQPDGMTDNLGTSNCIVFRVRNNDGGGMDDRPCDSVANPNVVFYNGFVCGLKPNES
;
A
#
# COMPACT_ATOMS: atom_id res chain seq x y z
N MET A 1 12.64 -3.76 -9.94
CA MET A 1 13.78 -3.05 -9.33
C MET A 1 14.39 -3.94 -8.27
N LEU A 2 15.71 -4.21 -8.33
CA LEU A 2 16.44 -4.92 -7.27
C LEU A 2 16.88 -3.91 -6.19
N LEU A 3 16.67 -4.27 -4.93
CA LEU A 3 16.93 -3.43 -3.77
C LEU A 3 17.77 -4.17 -2.73
N PHE A 4 18.60 -3.42 -2.03
CA PHE A 4 19.35 -3.87 -0.87
C PHE A 4 18.69 -3.30 0.38
N ARG A 5 17.91 -4.13 1.08
CA ARG A 5 17.28 -3.76 2.36
C ARG A 5 18.06 -4.37 3.53
N PRO A 6 17.89 -3.85 4.75
CA PRO A 6 18.61 -4.36 5.93
C PRO A 6 18.40 -5.86 6.20
N LEU A 7 17.22 -6.39 5.86
CA LEU A 7 16.86 -7.79 6.08
C LEU A 7 17.06 -8.69 4.84
N GLY A 8 17.70 -8.17 3.80
CA GLY A 8 18.09 -8.93 2.62
C GLY A 8 17.73 -8.26 1.29
N LEU A 9 18.08 -8.96 0.20
CA LEU A 9 17.75 -8.53 -1.16
C LEU A 9 16.24 -8.63 -1.41
N TRP A 10 15.73 -7.68 -2.19
CA TRP A 10 14.31 -7.62 -2.53
C TRP A 10 14.09 -7.12 -3.95
N CYS A 11 13.30 -7.84 -4.73
CA CYS A 11 12.87 -7.43 -6.07
C CYS A 11 11.47 -6.86 -5.99
N MET A 12 11.28 -5.59 -6.36
CA MET A 12 9.97 -4.92 -6.41
C MET A 12 9.49 -4.67 -7.85
N GLY A 13 8.18 -4.79 -8.06
CA GLY A 13 7.49 -4.45 -9.31
C GLY A 13 6.20 -3.69 -9.03
N VAL A 14 5.97 -2.59 -9.77
CA VAL A 14 4.66 -1.91 -9.81
C VAL A 14 3.84 -2.58 -10.91
N LEU A 15 2.68 -3.09 -10.55
CA LEU A 15 1.74 -3.73 -11.46
C LEU A 15 0.45 -2.92 -11.49
N PHE A 16 -0.21 -2.93 -12.64
CA PHE A 16 -1.42 -2.14 -12.86
C PHE A 16 -2.64 -3.06 -12.88
N LYS A 17 -3.80 -2.49 -12.56
CA LYS A 17 -5.09 -3.15 -12.75
C LYS A 17 -5.24 -3.67 -14.19
N THR A 18 -5.95 -4.77 -14.37
CA THR A 18 -6.27 -5.33 -15.69
C THR A 18 -7.69 -4.98 -16.15
N THR A 19 -8.54 -4.46 -15.25
CA THR A 19 -9.92 -4.05 -15.51
C THR A 19 -10.07 -2.54 -15.39
N SER A 20 -11.13 -1.97 -15.98
CA SER A 20 -11.43 -0.54 -15.88
C SER A 20 -11.95 -0.11 -14.50
N SER A 21 -12.43 -1.06 -13.68
CA SER A 21 -13.02 -0.79 -12.37
C SER A 21 -12.01 -0.44 -11.27
N GLY A 22 -10.72 -0.69 -11.49
CA GLY A 22 -9.72 -0.72 -10.42
C GLY A 22 -9.44 -2.14 -9.94
N ILE A 23 -8.53 -2.27 -8.98
CA ILE A 23 -8.17 -3.55 -8.37
C ILE A 23 -8.31 -3.48 -6.85
N SER A 24 -8.80 -4.55 -6.22
CA SER A 24 -8.86 -4.67 -4.76
C SER A 24 -7.52 -5.10 -4.17
N GLN A 25 -7.31 -4.87 -2.86
CA GLN A 25 -6.10 -5.36 -2.20
C GLN A 25 -6.06 -6.89 -2.18
N GLN A 26 -7.21 -7.54 -2.02
CA GLN A 26 -7.32 -9.00 -2.00
C GLN A 26 -6.88 -9.59 -3.36
N ASP A 27 -7.34 -9.02 -4.46
CA ASP A 27 -6.94 -9.43 -5.80
C ASP A 27 -5.46 -9.13 -6.08
N ALA A 28 -4.95 -8.03 -5.53
CA ALA A 28 -3.55 -7.65 -5.67
C ALA A 28 -2.63 -8.64 -4.94
N VAL A 29 -2.97 -9.07 -3.72
CA VAL A 29 -2.26 -10.15 -3.00
C VAL A 29 -2.28 -11.44 -3.82
N GLN A 30 -3.45 -11.82 -4.34
CA GLN A 30 -3.59 -13.02 -5.13
C GLN A 30 -2.69 -12.98 -6.37
N LYS A 31 -2.70 -11.86 -7.11
CA LYS A 31 -1.85 -11.69 -8.30
C LYS A 31 -0.36 -11.71 -7.98
N CYS A 32 0.09 -11.07 -6.89
CA CYS A 32 1.49 -11.17 -6.48
C CYS A 32 1.91 -12.62 -6.24
N SER A 33 1.05 -13.40 -5.59
CA SER A 33 1.32 -14.80 -5.29
C SER A 33 1.29 -15.68 -6.54
N THR A 34 0.23 -15.62 -7.34
CA THR A 34 0.02 -16.54 -8.47
C THR A 34 0.94 -16.27 -9.64
N ASP A 35 1.16 -14.99 -9.96
CA ASP A 35 1.77 -14.62 -11.24
C ASP A 35 3.28 -14.40 -11.08
N TYR A 36 3.73 -14.10 -9.85
CA TYR A 36 5.12 -13.70 -9.59
C TYR A 36 5.78 -14.47 -8.44
N ASN A 37 5.08 -15.43 -7.82
CA ASN A 37 5.55 -16.14 -6.62
C ASN A 37 6.04 -15.16 -5.52
N GLY A 38 5.35 -14.03 -5.41
CA GLY A 38 5.67 -12.92 -4.52
C GLY A 38 4.54 -12.60 -3.57
N ILE A 39 4.67 -11.47 -2.89
CA ILE A 39 3.67 -10.93 -1.96
C ILE A 39 3.50 -9.44 -2.25
N LEU A 40 2.49 -8.78 -1.66
CA LEU A 40 2.50 -7.32 -1.65
C LEU A 40 3.76 -6.84 -0.93
N SER A 41 4.53 -6.02 -1.62
CA SER A 41 5.69 -5.34 -1.05
C SER A 41 5.25 -4.11 -0.29
N GLY A 42 5.96 -3.80 0.79
CA GLY A 42 5.90 -2.47 1.36
C GLY A 42 7.06 -1.61 0.90
N PHE A 43 7.21 -0.44 1.52
CA PHE A 43 8.33 0.46 1.31
C PHE A 43 9.26 0.49 2.53
N GLN A 44 10.52 0.16 2.31
CA GLN A 44 11.60 0.30 3.26
C GLN A 44 12.14 1.73 3.30
N THR A 45 12.19 2.42 2.16
CA THR A 45 12.78 3.77 2.05
C THR A 45 11.92 4.72 1.23
N THR A 46 12.22 6.02 1.32
CA THR A 46 11.53 7.05 0.55
C THR A 46 11.83 6.93 -0.94
N GLU A 47 13.04 6.49 -1.31
CA GLU A 47 13.47 6.30 -2.70
C GLU A 47 12.60 5.26 -3.41
N GLU A 48 12.17 4.21 -2.70
CA GLU A 48 11.26 3.20 -3.28
C GLU A 48 9.88 3.80 -3.62
N LYS A 49 9.39 4.77 -2.84
CA LYS A 49 8.16 5.52 -3.17
C LYS A 49 8.37 6.43 -4.37
N VAL A 50 9.49 7.16 -4.41
CA VAL A 50 9.85 8.04 -5.52
C VAL A 50 9.97 7.24 -6.82
N TRP A 51 10.56 6.05 -6.74
CA TRP A 51 10.61 5.11 -7.87
C TRP A 51 9.20 4.72 -8.35
N LEU A 52 8.29 4.35 -7.43
CA LEU A 52 6.90 4.05 -7.82
C LEU A 52 6.28 5.24 -8.54
N VAL A 53 6.37 6.44 -7.98
CA VAL A 53 5.86 7.68 -8.59
C VAL A 53 6.40 7.85 -10.01
N GLY A 54 7.70 7.59 -10.21
CA GLY A 54 8.35 7.58 -11.52
C GLY A 54 7.78 6.55 -12.50
N VAL A 55 7.53 5.32 -12.05
CA VAL A 55 6.93 4.25 -12.87
C VAL A 55 5.50 4.58 -13.27
N THR A 56 4.77 5.29 -12.41
CA THR A 56 3.36 5.61 -12.61
C THR A 56 3.11 6.89 -13.42
N LYS A 57 4.17 7.57 -13.87
CA LYS A 57 4.00 8.82 -14.61
C LYS A 57 3.23 8.63 -15.92
N GLY A 58 2.28 9.52 -16.20
CA GLY A 58 1.46 9.46 -17.41
C GLY A 58 0.44 8.31 -17.42
N LYS A 59 0.11 7.74 -16.26
CA LYS A 59 -0.87 6.65 -16.07
C LYS A 59 -2.09 7.08 -15.25
N GLU A 60 -2.36 8.37 -15.22
CA GLU A 60 -3.39 8.97 -14.38
C GLU A 60 -4.80 8.51 -14.77
N SER A 61 -5.64 8.20 -13.77
CA SER A 61 -7.03 7.80 -13.99
C SER A 61 -8.02 8.97 -14.13
N GLY A 62 -7.58 10.20 -13.79
CA GLY A 62 -8.44 11.37 -13.70
C GLY A 62 -9.11 11.57 -12.32
N TYR A 63 -8.90 10.64 -11.37
CA TYR A 63 -9.25 10.86 -9.96
C TYR A 63 -8.27 11.83 -9.30
N ASN A 64 -8.63 12.35 -8.11
CA ASN A 64 -7.72 13.18 -7.31
C ASN A 64 -6.41 12.45 -6.97
N TYR A 65 -6.48 11.13 -6.78
CA TYR A 65 -5.33 10.27 -6.55
C TYR A 65 -5.47 8.94 -7.31
N ASP A 66 -4.34 8.43 -7.79
CA ASP A 66 -4.16 7.04 -8.15
C ASP A 66 -3.54 6.28 -6.98
N GLY A 67 -4.23 5.23 -6.53
CA GLY A 67 -3.82 4.39 -5.42
C GLY A 67 -3.11 3.13 -5.87
N TYR A 68 -2.04 2.78 -5.16
CA TYR A 68 -1.28 1.55 -5.35
C TYR A 68 -1.27 0.76 -4.04
N TRP A 69 -1.86 -0.43 -4.05
CA TRP A 69 -1.88 -1.29 -2.88
C TRP A 69 -0.48 -1.72 -2.48
N VAL A 70 -0.19 -1.64 -1.18
CA VAL A 70 1.10 -2.00 -0.60
C VAL A 70 0.90 -2.85 0.65
N ASN A 71 1.99 -3.46 1.11
CA ASN A 71 1.94 -4.32 2.28
C ASN A 71 1.41 -3.59 3.53
N GLY A 72 0.55 -4.25 4.29
CA GLY A 72 0.04 -3.76 5.56
C GLY A 72 -1.43 -4.12 5.77
N LYS A 73 -1.71 -4.82 6.87
CA LYS A 73 -3.08 -5.13 7.30
C LYS A 73 -3.31 -4.65 8.73
N ARG A 74 -4.39 -3.90 8.96
CA ARG A 74 -4.77 -3.37 10.27
C ARG A 74 -4.94 -4.50 11.27
N LYS A 75 -4.39 -4.32 12.46
CA LYS A 75 -4.52 -5.25 13.59
C LYS A 75 -5.96 -5.24 14.09
N ILE A 76 -6.47 -6.41 14.46
CA ILE A 76 -7.83 -6.56 15.02
C ILE A 76 -8.04 -5.71 16.30
N THR A 77 -6.95 -5.40 16.99
CA THR A 77 -6.93 -4.55 18.19
C THR A 77 -6.91 -3.05 17.86
N CYS A 78 -6.98 -2.64 16.60
CA CYS A 78 -6.93 -1.26 16.12
C CYS A 78 -7.89 -1.00 14.95
N MET A 79 -9.06 -1.65 14.92
CA MET A 79 -10.13 -1.53 13.93
C MET A 79 -11.23 -0.54 14.31
N TYR A 80 -11.42 -0.27 15.61
CA TYR A 80 -12.56 0.48 16.13
C TYR A 80 -12.11 1.72 16.90
N ARG A 81 -12.98 2.74 16.98
CA ARG A 81 -12.65 4.05 17.57
C ARG A 81 -12.25 3.98 19.05
N ASN A 82 -12.80 3.03 19.78
CA ASN A 82 -12.50 2.82 21.20
C ASN A 82 -11.13 2.15 21.44
N GLN A 83 -10.49 1.62 20.39
CA GLN A 83 -9.19 0.98 20.47
C GLN A 83 -8.09 2.04 20.28
N THR A 84 -7.56 2.51 21.40
CA THR A 84 -6.64 3.66 21.47
C THR A 84 -5.27 3.25 21.99
N GLY A 85 -4.30 4.18 21.92
CA GLY A 85 -2.94 3.99 22.41
C GLY A 85 -1.89 3.95 21.29
N THR A 86 -0.61 3.99 21.68
CA THR A 86 0.52 4.10 20.74
C THR A 86 0.62 2.93 19.76
N ALA A 87 0.08 1.77 20.13
CA ALA A 87 -0.01 0.60 19.26
C ALA A 87 -0.98 0.79 18.08
N CYS A 88 -1.93 1.72 18.17
CA CYS A 88 -2.88 2.04 17.11
C CYS A 88 -2.58 3.35 16.38
N ASN A 89 -1.42 3.97 16.65
CA ASN A 89 -1.01 5.21 15.99
C ASN A 89 -0.29 4.93 14.67
N GLY A 90 -0.78 5.51 13.58
CA GLY A 90 -0.15 5.44 12.26
C GLY A 90 0.14 4.00 11.85
N SER A 91 1.38 3.75 11.41
CA SER A 91 1.82 2.45 10.90
C SER A 91 1.89 1.37 11.98
N ASN A 92 1.92 1.73 13.28
CA ASN A 92 1.92 0.75 14.36
C ASN A 92 0.61 -0.05 14.42
N ALA A 93 -0.49 0.53 13.90
CA ALA A 93 -1.79 -0.12 13.85
C ALA A 93 -1.85 -1.31 12.89
N PHE A 94 -0.80 -1.54 12.09
CA PHE A 94 -0.78 -2.52 11.01
C PHE A 94 0.28 -3.59 11.25
N THR A 95 0.02 -4.77 10.68
CA THR A 95 0.97 -5.88 10.57
C THR A 95 1.47 -5.93 9.13
N PHE A 96 2.77 -6.13 8.98
CA PHE A 96 3.44 -6.23 7.70
C PHE A 96 3.96 -7.65 7.50
N THR A 97 3.75 -8.19 6.30
CA THR A 97 4.19 -9.53 5.88
C THR A 97 5.36 -9.50 4.91
N ASP A 98 5.77 -8.31 4.44
CA ASP A 98 7.03 -8.14 3.69
C ASP A 98 8.21 -8.53 4.59
N PRO A 99 8.92 -9.65 4.32
CA PRO A 99 9.94 -10.18 5.22
C PRO A 99 11.21 -9.34 5.23
N THR A 100 11.33 -8.38 4.31
CA THR A 100 12.52 -7.52 4.19
C THR A 100 12.31 -6.12 4.77
N MET A 101 11.09 -5.81 5.21
CA MET A 101 10.79 -4.58 5.92
C MET A 101 11.21 -4.66 7.39
N SER A 102 12.11 -3.76 7.80
CA SER A 102 12.55 -3.66 9.20
C SER A 102 11.96 -2.44 9.93
N TRP A 103 11.40 -1.48 9.20
CA TRP A 103 10.76 -0.30 9.76
C TRP A 103 9.73 0.29 8.79
N THR A 104 8.94 1.24 9.27
CA THR A 104 7.83 1.85 8.53
C THR A 104 8.01 3.36 8.31
N ASN A 105 9.23 3.90 8.44
CA ASN A 105 9.51 5.33 8.25
C ASN A 105 9.08 5.86 6.87
N ALA A 106 9.09 5.00 5.85
CA ALA A 106 8.62 5.37 4.51
C ALA A 106 7.08 5.44 4.41
N TYR A 107 6.32 4.92 5.39
CA TYR A 107 4.86 5.00 5.45
C TYR A 107 4.42 6.36 6.02
N THR A 108 4.72 7.40 5.25
CA THR A 108 4.25 8.77 5.51
C THR A 108 2.77 8.85 5.14
N TRP A 109 1.91 8.91 6.16
CA TRP A 109 0.47 9.11 5.99
C TRP A 109 0.17 10.47 5.36
N GLY A 110 -0.92 10.55 4.60
CA GLY A 110 -1.30 11.84 4.00
C GLY A 110 -1.72 12.87 5.05
N TYR A 111 -1.55 14.14 4.68
CA TYR A 111 -1.83 15.30 5.53
C TYR A 111 -3.31 15.48 5.86
N ASP A 112 -4.19 14.70 5.25
CA ASP A 112 -5.63 14.67 5.40
C ASP A 112 -6.09 13.75 6.56
N SER A 113 -5.34 13.74 7.66
CA SER A 113 -5.64 12.98 8.89
C SER A 113 -5.62 11.46 8.76
N GLN A 114 -4.81 10.92 7.84
CA GLN A 114 -4.63 9.48 7.68
C GLN A 114 -3.69 8.87 8.74
N PRO A 115 -3.84 7.59 9.13
CA PRO A 115 -4.94 6.69 8.77
C PRO A 115 -6.24 7.05 9.52
N ASP A 116 -7.38 7.08 8.81
CA ASP A 116 -8.69 7.47 9.34
C ASP A 116 -9.68 6.31 9.53
N GLY A 117 -9.34 5.08 9.14
CA GLY A 117 -10.29 3.95 9.13
C GLY A 117 -10.94 3.50 10.44
N MET A 118 -10.57 4.12 11.58
CA MET A 118 -11.24 3.90 12.87
C MET A 118 -12.31 4.96 13.17
N THR A 119 -12.39 6.05 12.41
CA THR A 119 -13.23 7.21 12.78
C THR A 119 -14.73 6.96 12.63
N ASP A 120 -15.13 6.16 11.64
CA ASP A 120 -16.52 5.77 11.40
C ASP A 120 -16.99 4.60 12.28
N ASN A 121 -16.04 3.96 12.99
CA ASN A 121 -16.26 2.81 13.85
C ASN A 121 -16.85 1.58 13.13
N LEU A 122 -16.66 1.44 11.80
CA LEU A 122 -17.14 0.30 11.03
C LEU A 122 -16.14 -0.86 10.98
N GLY A 123 -14.85 -0.60 11.21
CA GLY A 123 -13.81 -1.62 11.19
C GLY A 123 -13.54 -2.21 9.81
N THR A 124 -13.78 -1.45 8.73
CA THR A 124 -13.68 -1.91 7.34
C THR A 124 -12.39 -1.47 6.65
N SER A 125 -11.90 -0.26 6.92
CA SER A 125 -10.67 0.30 6.35
C SER A 125 -9.42 -0.31 6.98
N ASN A 126 -8.99 -1.45 6.41
CA ASN A 126 -8.00 -2.32 7.03
C ASN A 126 -6.73 -2.54 6.18
N CYS A 127 -6.66 -1.97 4.97
CA CYS A 127 -5.57 -2.19 4.03
C CYS A 127 -4.92 -0.87 3.61
N ILE A 128 -3.61 -0.89 3.36
CA ILE A 128 -2.84 0.33 3.06
C ILE A 128 -2.71 0.54 1.55
N VAL A 129 -3.01 1.75 1.11
CA VAL A 129 -2.76 2.23 -0.25
C VAL A 129 -1.79 3.40 -0.22
N PHE A 130 -0.82 3.42 -1.14
CA PHE A 130 -0.02 4.60 -1.41
C PHE A 130 -0.66 5.43 -2.53
N ARG A 131 -0.90 6.71 -2.27
CA ARG A 131 -1.54 7.61 -3.23
C ARG A 131 -0.50 8.38 -4.04
N VAL A 132 -0.78 8.55 -5.32
CA VAL A 132 -0.02 9.38 -6.26
C VAL A 132 -0.96 10.45 -6.83
N ARG A 133 -0.52 11.71 -6.89
CA ARG A 133 -1.27 12.83 -7.49
C ARG A 133 -0.35 13.65 -8.37
N ASN A 134 -0.75 13.93 -9.60
CA ASN A 134 0.01 14.78 -10.54
C ASN A 134 1.49 14.42 -10.65
N ASN A 135 1.84 13.13 -10.62
CA ASN A 135 3.22 12.64 -10.64
C ASN A 135 4.04 12.94 -9.37
N ASP A 136 3.38 13.19 -8.25
CA ASP A 136 3.94 13.34 -6.90
C ASP A 136 3.30 12.38 -5.90
N GLY A 137 3.97 12.16 -4.76
CA GLY A 137 3.42 11.34 -3.67
C GLY A 137 2.32 12.06 -2.89
N GLY A 138 1.14 11.44 -2.77
CA GLY A 138 0.00 11.92 -1.98
C GLY A 138 -0.07 11.38 -0.55
N GLY A 139 0.89 10.53 -0.16
CA GLY A 139 0.94 9.88 1.15
C GLY A 139 0.10 8.60 1.24
N MET A 140 0.28 7.86 2.33
CA MET A 140 -0.49 6.65 2.62
C MET A 140 -1.92 6.99 3.04
N ASP A 141 -2.80 6.01 2.88
CA ASP A 141 -4.22 6.03 3.23
C ASP A 141 -4.64 4.59 3.55
N ASP A 142 -5.63 4.42 4.41
CA ASP A 142 -6.18 3.12 4.75
C ASP A 142 -7.62 2.95 4.27
N ARG A 143 -7.88 1.84 3.59
CA ARG A 143 -9.10 1.65 2.81
C ARG A 143 -9.65 0.23 2.97
N PRO A 144 -10.95 0.02 2.67
CA PRO A 144 -11.52 -1.32 2.64
C PRO A 144 -10.77 -2.21 1.66
N CYS A 145 -10.38 -3.40 2.10
CA CYS A 145 -9.49 -4.29 1.36
C CYS A 145 -10.09 -4.85 0.06
N ASP A 146 -11.42 -4.83 -0.04
CA ASP A 146 -12.25 -5.29 -1.16
C ASP A 146 -12.65 -4.15 -2.11
N SER A 147 -12.40 -2.90 -1.73
CA SER A 147 -12.72 -1.74 -2.55
C SER A 147 -11.80 -1.68 -3.77
N VAL A 148 -12.35 -1.28 -4.91
CA VAL A 148 -11.61 -1.05 -6.18
C VAL A 148 -11.42 0.44 -6.49
N ALA A 149 -12.17 1.31 -5.81
CA ALA A 149 -12.03 2.75 -5.81
C ALA A 149 -12.79 3.36 -4.61
N ASN A 150 -12.33 4.53 -4.15
CA ASN A 150 -13.14 5.48 -3.40
C ASN A 150 -13.61 6.58 -4.39
N PRO A 151 -14.88 6.56 -4.83
CA PRO A 151 -15.40 7.45 -5.89
C PRO A 151 -15.01 8.91 -5.68
N ASN A 152 -14.46 9.54 -6.73
CA ASN A 152 -13.97 10.93 -6.74
C ASN A 152 -12.79 11.24 -5.80
N VAL A 153 -12.27 10.28 -5.03
CA VAL A 153 -11.14 10.48 -4.10
C VAL A 153 -9.91 9.72 -4.58
N VAL A 154 -9.97 8.39 -4.61
CA VAL A 154 -8.83 7.53 -4.98
C VAL A 154 -9.31 6.44 -5.91
N PHE A 155 -8.65 6.29 -7.04
CA PHE A 155 -8.85 5.15 -7.92
C PHE A 155 -7.71 4.15 -7.74
N TYR A 156 -7.99 2.88 -7.45
CA TYR A 156 -6.93 1.92 -7.18
C TYR A 156 -6.38 1.37 -8.50
N ASN A 157 -5.35 2.05 -8.99
CA ASN A 157 -4.78 1.91 -10.31
C ASN A 157 -3.80 0.73 -10.41
N GLY A 158 -3.26 0.27 -9.28
CA GLY A 158 -2.28 -0.78 -9.25
C GLY A 158 -1.90 -1.26 -7.86
N PHE A 159 -0.76 -1.93 -7.79
CA PHE A 159 -0.24 -2.57 -6.59
C PHE A 159 1.26 -2.84 -6.74
N VAL A 160 1.93 -3.06 -5.63
CA VAL A 160 3.38 -3.33 -5.61
C VAL A 160 3.62 -4.75 -5.15
N CYS A 161 4.17 -5.60 -6.02
CA CYS A 161 4.63 -6.92 -5.65
C CYS A 161 6.11 -6.91 -5.29
N GLY A 162 6.48 -7.80 -4.39
CA GLY A 162 7.86 -8.05 -4.02
C GLY A 162 8.15 -9.54 -3.87
N LEU A 163 9.38 -9.92 -4.18
CA LEU A 163 9.89 -11.27 -3.99
C LEU A 163 11.38 -11.23 -3.63
N LYS A 164 11.85 -12.26 -2.93
CA LYS A 164 13.30 -12.47 -2.77
C LYS A 164 13.88 -12.90 -4.12
N PRO A 165 14.98 -12.31 -4.61
CA PRO A 165 15.63 -12.80 -5.81
C PRO A 165 16.13 -14.23 -5.58
N ASN A 166 16.05 -15.07 -6.61
CA ASN A 166 16.67 -16.37 -6.58
C ASN A 166 18.18 -16.19 -6.60
N GLU A 167 18.88 -16.69 -5.59
CA GLU A 167 20.32 -16.91 -5.66
C GLU A 167 20.54 -18.18 -6.48
N SER A 168 20.66 -18.04 -7.80
CA SER A 168 21.12 -19.11 -8.69
C SER A 168 22.63 -19.01 -8.91
#